data_AF-A0A0B7MGW5-F1
#
_entry.id   AF-A0A0B7MGW5-F1
#
_cell.length_a   1.000
_cell.length_b   1.000
_cell.length_c   1.000
_cell.angle_alpha   90.00
_cell.angle_beta   90.00
_cell.angle_gamma   90.00
#
_symmetry.space_group_name_H-M   'P 1'
#
loop_
_entity.id
_entity.type
_entity.pdbx_description
1 polymer ?
#
loop_
_entity_poly.entity_id
_entity_poly.type
_entity_poly.pdbx_seq_one_letter_code
_entity_poly.pdbx_strand_id
1 'polypeptide(L)'
;MKNSIDRNSIRQSIGEVFLEAANALETGVVGRKIRVGLTILGSEHGPAELIAGAELAQSGSADFEVVIIGSGVETTLEAVEAADEKDAHIKMDQLLEEGDIDAAVTMHYNFPIGVSTVGRVVTPARGKKMFIATTTGTSATGRVEAMLRNAIFGIATAKACGIPEPTVGILNIDGARQVERCLKELSEQGYPIHFAESRRNDAGVLMRGNGPAAGSA
;
A
#
# COMPACT_ATOMS: atom_id res chain seq x y z
N MET A 1 9.83 -19.56 -35.38
CA MET A 1 10.35 -19.96 -34.05
C MET A 1 9.18 -20.48 -33.23
N LYS A 2 9.29 -21.69 -32.67
CA LYS A 2 8.20 -22.36 -31.94
C LYS A 2 7.96 -21.69 -30.58
N ASN A 3 6.72 -21.28 -30.32
CA ASN A 3 6.23 -20.98 -28.97
C ASN A 3 6.25 -22.28 -28.16
N SER A 4 7.30 -22.47 -27.36
CA SER A 4 7.32 -23.46 -26.29
C SER A 4 6.55 -22.86 -25.12
N ILE A 5 5.26 -23.14 -25.02
CA ILE A 5 4.51 -22.88 -23.79
C ILE A 5 5.12 -23.78 -22.70
N ASP A 6 5.60 -23.18 -21.63
CA ASP A 6 6.25 -23.88 -20.53
C ASP A 6 5.27 -24.86 -19.87
N ARG A 7 5.57 -26.16 -19.93
CA ARG A 7 4.68 -27.21 -19.39
C ARG A 7 4.58 -27.15 -17.87
N ASN A 8 5.55 -26.53 -17.19
CA ASN A 8 5.51 -26.38 -15.73
C ASN A 8 4.52 -25.30 -15.32
N SER A 9 4.50 -24.15 -16.00
CA SER A 9 3.54 -23.08 -15.69
C SER A 9 2.09 -23.53 -15.94
N ILE A 10 1.83 -24.29 -17.01
CA ILE A 10 0.50 -24.87 -17.26
C ILE A 10 0.07 -25.81 -16.11
N ARG A 11 0.99 -26.66 -15.63
CA ARG A 11 0.68 -27.59 -14.53
C ARG A 11 0.41 -26.87 -13.22
N GLN A 12 1.17 -25.81 -12.94
CA GLN A 12 0.98 -24.99 -11.76
C GLN A 12 -0.37 -24.28 -11.79
N SER A 13 -0.73 -23.62 -12.91
CA SER A 13 -2.04 -22.97 -13.06
C SER A 13 -3.20 -23.96 -12.98
N ILE A 14 -3.05 -25.19 -13.51
CA ILE A 14 -4.07 -26.24 -13.35
C ILE A 14 -4.20 -26.62 -11.86
N GLY A 15 -3.09 -26.79 -11.16
CA GLY A 15 -3.08 -27.09 -9.73
C GLY A 15 -3.79 -26.03 -8.89
N GLU A 16 -3.52 -24.75 -9.16
CA GLU A 16 -4.18 -23.60 -8.52
C GLU A 16 -5.69 -23.64 -8.73
N VAL A 17 -6.16 -23.86 -9.97
CA VAL A 17 -7.60 -23.95 -10.27
C VAL A 17 -8.29 -25.11 -9.54
N PHE A 18 -7.63 -26.27 -9.43
CA PHE A 18 -8.18 -27.39 -8.67
C PHE A 18 -8.22 -27.12 -7.16
N LEU A 19 -7.21 -26.43 -6.62
CA LEU A 19 -7.18 -26.03 -5.22
C LEU A 19 -8.25 -24.99 -4.91
N GLU A 20 -8.45 -24.02 -5.80
CA GLU A 20 -9.55 -23.05 -5.70
C GLU A 20 -10.92 -23.73 -5.72
N ALA A 21 -11.12 -24.73 -6.60
CA ALA A 21 -12.35 -25.48 -6.67
C ALA A 21 -12.60 -26.30 -5.38
N ALA A 22 -11.54 -26.89 -4.80
CA ALA A 22 -11.64 -27.61 -3.54
C ALA A 22 -12.01 -26.67 -2.37
N ASN A 23 -11.32 -25.53 -2.26
CA ASN A 23 -11.61 -24.52 -1.24
C ASN A 23 -13.04 -23.95 -1.38
N ALA A 24 -13.52 -23.74 -2.61
CA ALA A 24 -14.87 -23.27 -2.86
C ALA A 24 -15.93 -24.29 -2.43
N LEU A 25 -15.66 -25.59 -2.60
CA LEU A 25 -16.55 -26.65 -2.13
C LEU A 25 -16.56 -26.78 -0.61
N GLU A 26 -15.43 -26.56 0.05
CA GLU A 26 -15.29 -26.68 1.51
C GLU A 26 -15.84 -25.46 2.26
N THR A 27 -15.56 -24.26 1.75
CA THR A 27 -15.85 -22.99 2.44
C THR A 27 -17.03 -22.21 1.86
N GLY A 28 -17.47 -22.55 0.65
CA GLY A 28 -18.46 -21.78 -0.11
C GLY A 28 -17.92 -20.49 -0.72
N VAL A 29 -16.63 -20.18 -0.53
CA VAL A 29 -15.98 -18.96 -1.04
C VAL A 29 -15.29 -19.26 -2.37
N VAL A 30 -15.68 -18.54 -3.42
CA VAL A 30 -15.10 -18.68 -4.76
C VAL A 30 -13.95 -17.69 -4.94
N GLY A 31 -12.75 -18.22 -5.20
CA GLY A 31 -11.52 -17.45 -5.46
C GLY A 31 -10.50 -17.53 -4.32
N ARG A 32 -9.21 -17.29 -4.65
CA ARG A 32 -8.14 -17.20 -3.67
C ARG A 32 -8.36 -16.01 -2.73
N LYS A 33 -8.32 -16.25 -1.41
CA LYS A 33 -8.35 -15.18 -0.41
C LYS A 33 -7.05 -14.40 -0.44
N ILE A 34 -7.14 -13.10 -0.14
CA ILE A 34 -5.94 -12.25 -0.03
C ILE A 34 -5.17 -12.70 1.22
N ARG A 35 -3.90 -13.07 1.06
CA ARG A 35 -3.04 -13.49 2.18
C ARG A 35 -2.22 -12.30 2.66
N VAL A 36 -2.32 -11.97 3.93
CA VAL A 36 -1.67 -10.80 4.54
C VAL A 36 -0.68 -11.27 5.61
N GLY A 37 0.61 -11.08 5.36
CA GLY A 37 1.66 -11.33 6.35
C GLY A 37 1.65 -10.29 7.46
N LEU A 38 1.85 -10.70 8.71
CA LEU A 38 2.03 -9.81 9.86
C LEU A 38 3.30 -10.17 10.61
N THR A 39 4.30 -9.28 10.59
CA THR A 39 5.48 -9.46 11.43
C THR A 39 5.15 -9.09 12.88
N ILE A 40 5.42 -9.99 13.83
CA ILE A 40 5.05 -9.77 15.25
C ILE A 40 6.22 -9.37 16.16
N LEU A 41 7.45 -9.44 15.65
CA LEU A 41 8.66 -9.12 16.40
C LEU A 41 9.04 -7.65 16.21
N GLY A 42 9.55 -7.01 17.27
CA GLY A 42 10.00 -5.61 17.24
C GLY A 42 8.92 -4.55 17.57
N SER A 43 7.68 -4.97 17.85
CA SER A 43 6.59 -4.06 18.23
C SER A 43 6.73 -3.47 19.63
N GLU A 44 6.43 -2.18 19.80
CA GLU A 44 6.36 -1.51 21.10
C GLU A 44 5.18 -1.99 21.96
N HIS A 45 4.13 -2.53 21.32
CA HIS A 45 2.99 -3.12 22.00
C HIS A 45 3.23 -4.59 22.38
N GLY A 46 4.26 -5.21 21.80
CA GLY A 46 4.64 -6.60 22.01
C GLY A 46 3.85 -7.59 21.11
N PRO A 47 4.37 -8.82 20.94
CA PRO A 47 3.82 -9.79 19.98
C PRO A 47 2.39 -10.26 20.28
N ALA A 48 2.02 -10.34 21.57
CA ALA A 48 0.69 -10.79 21.98
C ALA A 48 -0.42 -9.84 21.51
N GLU A 49 -0.17 -8.53 21.53
CA GLU A 49 -1.16 -7.54 21.11
C GLU A 49 -1.37 -7.57 19.58
N LEU A 50 -0.29 -7.81 18.83
CA LEU A 50 -0.36 -7.98 17.39
C LEU A 50 -1.17 -9.23 17.00
N ILE A 51 -1.01 -10.33 17.73
CA ILE A 51 -1.80 -11.55 17.51
C ILE A 51 -3.27 -11.33 17.84
N ALA A 52 -3.58 -10.67 18.96
CA ALA A 52 -4.96 -10.32 19.28
C ALA A 52 -5.61 -9.49 18.17
N GLY A 53 -4.88 -8.52 17.61
CA GLY A 53 -5.32 -7.74 16.45
C GLY A 53 -5.51 -8.59 15.19
N ALA A 54 -4.61 -9.54 14.93
CA ALA A 54 -4.67 -10.45 13.80
C ALA A 54 -5.89 -11.38 13.86
N GLU A 55 -6.17 -11.96 15.02
CA GLU A 55 -7.32 -12.85 15.24
C GLU A 55 -8.66 -12.10 15.13
N LEU A 56 -8.71 -10.86 15.64
CA LEU A 56 -9.85 -9.97 15.45
C LEU A 56 -10.06 -9.62 13.98
N ALA A 57 -8.99 -9.34 13.23
CA ALA A 57 -9.07 -9.05 11.80
C ALA A 57 -9.55 -10.28 11.01
N GLN A 58 -8.97 -11.45 11.27
CA GLN A 58 -9.31 -12.73 10.61
C GLN A 58 -10.77 -13.14 10.86
N SER A 59 -11.27 -12.95 12.09
CA SER A 59 -12.67 -13.28 12.41
C SER A 59 -13.67 -12.28 11.84
N GLY A 60 -13.23 -11.05 11.57
CA GLY A 60 -14.06 -9.98 11.04
C GLY A 60 -14.27 -9.99 9.53
N SER A 61 -13.52 -10.79 8.77
CA SER A 61 -13.63 -10.87 7.31
C SER A 61 -13.28 -12.25 6.76
N ALA A 62 -14.08 -12.72 5.80
CA ALA A 62 -13.78 -13.93 5.04
C ALA A 62 -12.92 -13.68 3.79
N ASP A 63 -12.66 -12.40 3.46
CA ASP A 63 -12.01 -11.98 2.21
C ASP A 63 -10.48 -12.15 2.24
N PHE A 64 -9.89 -12.25 3.43
CA PHE A 64 -8.45 -12.37 3.62
C PHE A 64 -8.07 -13.37 4.71
N GLU A 65 -6.82 -13.79 4.68
CA GLU A 65 -6.19 -14.64 5.69
C GLU A 65 -4.93 -13.98 6.24
N VAL A 66 -4.71 -14.09 7.54
CA VAL A 66 -3.52 -13.54 8.19
C VAL A 66 -2.47 -14.63 8.39
N VAL A 67 -1.26 -14.37 7.92
CA VAL A 67 -0.08 -15.23 8.12
C VAL A 67 0.86 -14.52 9.10
N ILE A 68 1.05 -15.10 10.28
CA ILE A 68 1.95 -14.56 11.30
C ILE A 68 3.40 -14.85 10.90
N ILE A 69 4.27 -13.86 11.04
CA ILE A 69 5.71 -14.00 10.79
C ILE A 69 6.45 -13.64 12.08
N GLY A 70 6.93 -14.65 12.78
CA GLY A 70 7.54 -14.50 14.11
C GLY A 70 7.31 -15.72 15.00
N SER A 71 7.78 -15.62 16.24
CA SER A 71 7.72 -16.70 17.22
C SER A 71 7.43 -16.17 18.62
N GLY A 72 7.17 -17.07 19.57
CA GLY A 72 7.07 -16.76 21.01
C GLY A 72 5.66 -16.46 21.53
N VAL A 73 4.61 -16.69 20.74
CA VAL A 73 3.22 -16.58 21.18
C VAL A 73 2.38 -17.66 20.51
N GLU A 74 1.45 -18.25 21.28
CA GLU A 74 0.49 -19.23 20.76
C GLU A 74 -0.64 -18.54 19.99
N THR A 75 -0.98 -19.10 18.82
CA THR A 75 -2.12 -18.66 18.01
C THR A 75 -2.61 -19.82 17.15
N THR A 76 -3.86 -19.74 16.71
CA THR A 76 -4.42 -20.70 15.73
C THR A 76 -4.21 -20.26 14.28
N LEU A 77 -3.67 -19.05 14.07
CA LEU A 77 -3.35 -18.54 12.73
C LEU A 77 -2.15 -19.28 12.14
N GLU A 78 -2.08 -19.33 10.81
CA GLU A 78 -0.88 -19.82 10.12
C GLU A 78 0.32 -18.98 10.55
N ALA A 79 1.43 -19.64 10.87
CA ALA A 79 2.63 -18.96 11.34
C ALA A 79 3.88 -19.47 10.62
N VAL A 80 4.69 -18.53 10.16
CA VAL A 80 6.06 -18.74 9.68
C VAL A 80 7.00 -18.29 10.78
N GLU A 81 7.71 -19.24 11.39
CA GLU A 81 8.63 -18.94 12.48
C GLU A 81 9.71 -17.96 12.03
N ALA A 82 10.01 -16.96 12.85
CA ALA A 82 11.17 -16.10 12.69
C ALA A 82 11.86 -15.88 14.05
N ALA A 83 13.19 -15.82 14.03
CA ALA A 83 14.00 -15.75 15.26
C ALA A 83 14.07 -14.34 15.85
N ASP A 84 14.09 -13.32 14.98
CA ASP A 84 14.19 -11.91 15.35
C ASP A 84 13.53 -11.02 14.29
N GLU A 85 13.53 -9.70 14.52
CA GLU A 85 12.94 -8.70 13.61
C GLU A 85 13.54 -8.76 12.20
N LYS A 86 14.86 -8.97 12.10
CA LYS A 86 15.56 -9.00 10.81
C LYS A 86 15.19 -10.26 10.03
N ASP A 87 15.15 -11.41 10.69
CA ASP A 87 14.71 -12.67 10.10
C ASP A 87 13.25 -12.59 9.67
N ALA A 88 12.39 -11.93 10.45
CA ALA A 88 11.00 -11.70 10.09
C ALA A 88 10.86 -10.86 8.81
N HIS A 89 11.64 -9.78 8.65
CA HIS A 89 11.65 -9.00 7.41
C HIS A 89 12.13 -9.81 6.20
N ILE A 90 13.19 -10.61 6.35
CA ILE A 90 13.71 -11.46 5.26
C ILE A 90 12.64 -12.46 4.80
N LYS A 91 11.97 -13.12 5.75
CA LYS A 91 10.91 -14.10 5.43
C LYS A 91 9.70 -13.42 4.83
N MET A 92 9.31 -12.25 5.33
CA MET A 92 8.25 -11.44 4.73
C MET A 92 8.55 -11.11 3.27
N ASP A 93 9.77 -10.66 2.96
CA ASP A 93 10.18 -10.34 1.58
C ASP A 93 10.14 -11.58 0.69
N GLN A 94 10.63 -12.73 1.18
CA GLN A 94 10.57 -14.01 0.45
C GLN A 94 9.14 -14.44 0.13
N LEU A 95 8.24 -14.40 1.13
CA LEU A 95 6.84 -14.77 0.95
C LEU A 95 6.13 -13.84 -0.04
N LEU A 96 6.48 -12.54 -0.07
CA LEU A 96 5.97 -11.60 -1.06
C LEU A 96 6.50 -11.89 -2.47
N GLU A 97 7.81 -12.19 -2.61
CA GLU A 97 8.44 -12.50 -3.89
C GLU A 97 7.92 -13.82 -4.49
N GLU A 98 7.67 -14.82 -3.65
CA GLU A 98 7.16 -16.13 -4.04
C GLU A 98 5.64 -16.13 -4.29
N GLY A 99 4.94 -15.07 -3.85
CA GLY A 99 3.49 -14.95 -3.98
C GLY A 99 2.72 -15.79 -2.97
N ASP A 100 3.36 -16.19 -1.87
CA ASP A 100 2.73 -16.89 -0.75
C ASP A 100 1.89 -15.94 0.10
N ILE A 101 2.28 -14.66 0.19
CA ILE A 101 1.46 -13.58 0.71
C ILE A 101 1.31 -12.47 -0.34
N ASP A 102 0.15 -11.82 -0.35
CA ASP A 102 -0.21 -10.78 -1.32
C ASP A 102 0.09 -9.37 -0.79
N ALA A 103 0.15 -9.22 0.54
CA ALA A 103 0.48 -7.98 1.23
C ALA A 103 1.11 -8.27 2.59
N ALA A 104 1.73 -7.26 3.20
CA ALA A 104 2.29 -7.38 4.54
C ALA A 104 2.02 -6.15 5.40
N VAL A 105 1.86 -6.39 6.70
CA VAL A 105 1.85 -5.40 7.77
C VAL A 105 3.09 -5.63 8.60
N THR A 106 3.94 -4.62 8.71
CA THR A 106 5.21 -4.72 9.42
C THR A 106 5.60 -3.42 10.10
N MET A 107 6.49 -3.54 11.08
CA MET A 107 7.03 -2.44 11.87
C MET A 107 8.53 -2.32 11.58
N HIS A 108 9.07 -1.11 11.74
CA HIS A 108 10.51 -0.82 11.61
C HIS A 108 11.17 -1.27 10.30
N TYR A 109 10.38 -1.46 9.23
CA TYR A 109 10.91 -1.88 7.94
C TYR A 109 11.60 -0.73 7.21
N ASN A 110 12.82 -1.00 6.74
CA ASN A 110 13.62 -0.03 6.00
C ASN A 110 13.28 -0.07 4.50
N PHE A 111 12.70 1.03 4.01
CA PHE A 111 12.33 1.14 2.61
C PHE A 111 13.54 1.40 1.71
N PRO A 112 13.69 0.67 0.58
CA PRO A 112 14.71 1.00 -0.42
C PRO A 112 14.41 2.33 -1.12
N ILE A 113 15.42 2.89 -1.79
CA ILE A 113 15.23 4.07 -2.65
C ILE A 113 14.23 3.72 -3.76
N GLY A 114 13.28 4.61 -4.00
CA GLY A 114 12.15 4.39 -4.90
C GLY A 114 10.84 4.12 -4.17
N VAL A 115 10.90 3.80 -2.87
CA VAL A 115 9.73 3.48 -2.05
C VAL A 115 9.43 4.62 -1.07
N SER A 116 8.14 4.92 -0.91
CA SER A 116 7.65 5.86 0.10
C SER A 116 6.23 5.49 0.53
N THR A 117 5.87 5.84 1.75
CA THR A 117 4.58 5.52 2.35
C THR A 117 3.55 6.62 2.07
N VAL A 118 2.35 6.24 1.63
CA VAL A 118 1.22 7.18 1.48
C VAL A 118 0.41 7.20 2.78
N GLY A 119 0.30 8.37 3.40
CA GLY A 119 -0.42 8.53 4.65
C GLY A 119 -1.89 8.86 4.44
N ARG A 120 -2.82 8.10 5.03
CA ARG A 120 -4.23 8.50 5.11
C ARG A 120 -4.43 9.32 6.38
N VAL A 121 -4.96 10.54 6.25
CA VAL A 121 -5.17 11.44 7.39
C VAL A 121 -6.61 11.96 7.41
N VAL A 122 -7.05 12.38 8.59
CA VAL A 122 -8.30 13.11 8.80
C VAL A 122 -7.94 14.55 9.11
N THR A 123 -8.49 15.50 8.33
CA THR A 123 -8.13 16.91 8.49
C THR A 123 -8.70 17.48 9.78
N PRO A 124 -7.88 18.18 10.58
CA PRO A 124 -8.31 18.64 11.90
C PRO A 124 -9.42 19.68 11.84
N ALA A 125 -9.47 20.51 10.79
CA ALA A 125 -10.46 21.59 10.72
C ALA A 125 -11.86 21.14 10.28
N ARG A 126 -11.95 20.02 9.54
CA ARG A 126 -13.21 19.60 8.88
C ARG A 126 -13.54 18.12 8.99
N GLY A 127 -12.67 17.32 9.59
CA GLY A 127 -12.84 15.87 9.64
C GLY A 127 -12.80 15.21 8.25
N LYS A 128 -12.27 15.89 7.23
CA LYS A 128 -12.24 15.35 5.85
C LYS A 128 -11.11 14.34 5.75
N LYS A 129 -11.38 13.15 5.22
CA LYS A 129 -10.34 12.18 4.87
C LYS A 129 -9.56 12.70 3.67
N MET A 130 -8.23 12.68 3.74
CA MET A 130 -7.35 13.00 2.63
C MET A 130 -6.11 12.10 2.66
N PHE A 131 -5.38 12.07 1.55
CA PHE A 131 -4.09 11.39 1.47
C PHE A 131 -2.96 12.42 1.46
N ILE A 132 -1.91 12.12 2.21
CA ILE A 132 -0.61 12.76 2.09
C ILE A 132 0.21 11.81 1.21
N ALA A 133 0.48 12.27 -0.02
CA ALA A 133 1.11 11.51 -1.08
C ALA A 133 2.41 10.79 -0.64
N THR A 134 3.18 11.37 0.29
CA THR A 134 4.26 10.66 0.99
C THR A 134 4.50 11.18 2.39
N THR A 135 4.80 10.30 3.34
CA THR A 135 5.25 10.66 4.69
C THR A 135 6.69 10.23 4.95
N THR A 136 6.97 8.93 4.90
CA THR A 136 8.28 8.32 5.18
C THR A 136 8.84 7.62 3.94
N GLY A 137 10.17 7.58 3.79
CA GLY A 137 10.86 6.93 2.68
C GLY A 137 11.52 7.91 1.71
N THR A 138 12.15 7.38 0.66
CA THR A 138 12.90 8.16 -0.34
C THR A 138 12.52 7.73 -1.74
N SER A 139 11.56 8.41 -2.37
CA SER A 139 11.08 8.07 -3.72
C SER A 139 12.10 8.37 -4.83
N ALA A 140 12.95 9.37 -4.65
CA ALA A 140 14.07 9.70 -5.53
C ALA A 140 15.10 10.57 -4.79
N THR A 141 16.31 10.70 -5.34
CA THR A 141 17.37 11.56 -4.79
C THR A 141 17.11 13.05 -5.07
N GLY A 142 16.48 13.36 -6.21
CA GLY A 142 16.09 14.72 -6.59
C GLY A 142 14.71 15.10 -6.05
N ARG A 143 14.58 16.30 -5.45
CA ARG A 143 13.32 16.76 -4.85
C ARG A 143 12.15 16.82 -5.84
N VAL A 144 12.36 17.43 -7.02
CA VAL A 144 11.29 17.60 -8.02
C VAL A 144 10.84 16.25 -8.56
N GLU A 145 11.79 15.37 -8.85
CA GLU A 145 11.52 13.99 -9.27
C GLU A 145 10.78 13.20 -8.18
N ALA A 146 11.21 13.31 -6.92
CA ALA A 146 10.53 12.69 -5.79
C ALA A 146 9.09 13.18 -5.71
N MET A 147 8.86 14.50 -5.71
CA MET A 147 7.50 15.06 -5.64
C MET A 147 6.60 14.63 -6.80
N LEU A 148 7.15 14.42 -8.00
CA LEU A 148 6.42 13.87 -9.14
C LEU A 148 6.01 12.42 -8.89
N ARG A 149 6.95 11.55 -8.51
CA ARG A 149 6.66 10.14 -8.17
C ARG A 149 5.65 10.05 -7.03
N ASN A 150 5.80 10.88 -6.01
CA ASN A 150 4.91 10.96 -4.86
C ASN A 150 3.47 11.28 -5.30
N ALA A 151 3.28 12.25 -6.20
CA ALA A 151 1.95 12.58 -6.71
C ALA A 151 1.29 11.38 -7.38
N ILE A 152 2.04 10.61 -8.18
CA ILE A 152 1.55 9.39 -8.82
C ILE A 152 1.22 8.31 -7.79
N PHE A 153 2.07 8.10 -6.78
CA PHE A 153 1.81 7.17 -5.68
C PHE A 153 0.52 7.54 -4.94
N GLY A 154 0.34 8.82 -4.62
CA GLY A 154 -0.89 9.33 -3.98
C GLY A 154 -2.14 9.10 -4.83
N ILE A 155 -2.09 9.36 -6.13
CA ILE A 155 -3.20 9.09 -7.06
C ILE A 155 -3.51 7.59 -7.10
N ALA A 156 -2.49 6.75 -7.25
CA ALA A 156 -2.64 5.30 -7.32
C ALA A 156 -3.27 4.74 -6.04
N THR A 157 -2.77 5.16 -4.87
CA THR A 157 -3.33 4.76 -3.57
C THR A 157 -4.77 5.26 -3.40
N ALA A 158 -5.08 6.50 -3.77
CA ALA A 158 -6.44 7.02 -3.66
C ALA A 158 -7.43 6.24 -4.53
N LYS A 159 -7.02 5.89 -5.77
CA LYS A 159 -7.79 5.04 -6.69
C LYS A 159 -8.01 3.64 -6.11
N ALA A 160 -6.96 3.00 -5.59
CA ALA A 160 -7.04 1.70 -4.93
C ALA A 160 -7.96 1.75 -3.68
N CYS A 161 -8.05 2.89 -3.01
CA CYS A 161 -8.95 3.12 -1.88
C CYS A 161 -10.39 3.51 -2.29
N GLY A 162 -10.76 3.34 -3.56
CA GLY A 162 -12.12 3.57 -4.05
C GLY A 162 -12.45 5.03 -4.36
N ILE A 163 -11.45 5.89 -4.62
CA ILE A 163 -11.64 7.25 -5.14
C ILE A 163 -11.24 7.27 -6.62
N PRO A 164 -12.18 7.10 -7.58
CA PRO A 164 -11.84 6.90 -8.98
C PRO A 164 -11.10 8.09 -9.60
N GLU A 165 -11.56 9.31 -9.27
CA GLU A 165 -11.05 10.57 -9.81
C GLU A 165 -10.51 11.44 -8.65
N PRO A 166 -9.36 11.10 -8.05
CA PRO A 166 -8.83 11.85 -6.93
C PRO A 166 -8.27 13.20 -7.37
N THR A 167 -8.46 14.22 -6.54
CA THR A 167 -7.88 15.54 -6.75
C THR A 167 -6.49 15.66 -6.11
N VAL A 168 -5.58 16.38 -6.77
CA VAL A 168 -4.19 16.56 -6.36
C VAL A 168 -3.93 18.02 -6.06
N GLY A 169 -3.53 18.29 -4.81
CA GLY A 169 -3.00 19.59 -4.39
C GLY A 169 -1.49 19.49 -4.17
N ILE A 170 -0.75 20.52 -4.58
CA ILE A 170 0.72 20.54 -4.45
C ILE A 170 1.08 21.46 -3.29
N LEU A 171 1.69 20.93 -2.23
CA LEU A 171 2.19 21.78 -1.16
C LEU A 171 3.25 22.74 -1.70
N ASN A 172 3.10 24.03 -1.40
CA ASN A 172 4.00 25.05 -1.90
C ASN A 172 5.31 25.09 -1.09
N ILE A 173 6.20 24.18 -1.46
CA ILE A 173 7.60 24.09 -1.02
C ILE A 173 8.53 24.32 -2.21
N ASP A 174 9.85 24.32 -1.98
CA ASP A 174 10.81 24.49 -3.09
C ASP A 174 10.61 23.42 -4.15
N GLY A 175 10.61 23.84 -5.42
CA GLY A 175 10.36 22.95 -6.55
C GLY A 175 8.88 22.79 -6.94
N ALA A 176 7.91 23.24 -6.11
CA ALA A 176 6.49 23.01 -6.36
C ALA A 176 5.98 23.54 -7.71
N ARG A 177 6.48 24.70 -8.19
CA ARG A 177 6.14 25.22 -9.53
C ARG A 177 6.68 24.36 -10.67
N GLN A 178 7.83 23.72 -10.46
CA GLN A 178 8.41 22.81 -11.46
C GLN A 178 7.57 21.53 -11.53
N VAL A 179 7.21 21.00 -10.37
CA VAL A 179 6.31 19.85 -10.23
C VAL A 179 4.96 20.12 -10.88
N GLU A 180 4.36 21.29 -10.63
CA GLU A 180 3.10 21.71 -11.28
C GLU A 180 3.19 21.64 -12.80
N ARG A 181 4.26 22.20 -13.40
CA ARG A 181 4.43 22.17 -14.87
C ARG A 181 4.55 20.75 -15.38
N CYS A 182 5.40 19.93 -14.75
CA CYS A 182 5.60 18.54 -15.16
C CYS A 182 4.31 17.69 -15.00
N LEU A 183 3.52 17.91 -13.95
CA LEU A 183 2.24 17.21 -13.79
C LEU A 183 1.20 17.66 -14.83
N LYS A 184 1.19 18.94 -15.21
CA LYS A 184 0.32 19.41 -16.31
C LYS A 184 0.73 18.81 -17.64
N GLU A 185 2.02 18.81 -17.95
CA GLU A 185 2.56 18.15 -19.15
C GLU A 185 2.19 16.66 -19.18
N LEU A 186 2.32 15.96 -18.05
CA LEU A 186 1.92 14.55 -17.93
C LEU A 186 0.42 14.35 -18.15
N SER A 187 -0.41 15.27 -17.65
CA SER A 187 -1.85 15.26 -17.88
C SER A 187 -2.21 15.52 -19.34
N GLU A 188 -1.54 16.46 -20.00
CA GLU A 188 -1.72 16.77 -21.42
C GLU A 188 -1.28 15.61 -22.32
N GLN A 189 -0.29 14.82 -21.89
CA GLN A 189 0.17 13.61 -22.59
C GLN A 189 -0.70 12.37 -22.36
N GLY A 190 -1.80 12.49 -21.60
CA GLY A 190 -2.83 11.47 -21.51
C GLY A 190 -2.87 10.67 -20.21
N TYR A 191 -2.17 11.08 -19.14
CA TYR A 191 -2.38 10.54 -17.80
C TYR A 191 -3.33 11.44 -17.00
N PRO A 192 -4.61 11.09 -16.81
CA PRO A 192 -5.58 12.02 -16.24
C PRO A 192 -5.25 12.41 -14.79
N ILE A 193 -5.08 13.72 -14.55
CA ILE A 193 -4.86 14.31 -13.22
C ILE A 193 -5.89 15.41 -12.98
N HIS A 194 -6.65 15.28 -11.89
CA HIS A 194 -7.55 16.34 -11.43
C HIS A 194 -6.83 17.20 -10.43
N PHE A 195 -6.66 18.48 -10.72
CA PHE A 195 -5.99 19.40 -9.81
C PHE A 195 -6.99 19.99 -8.82
N ALA A 196 -6.62 19.99 -7.54
CA ALA A 196 -7.39 20.63 -6.49
C ALA A 196 -7.24 22.16 -6.57
N GLU A 197 -8.32 22.89 -6.30
CA GLU A 197 -8.29 24.35 -6.29
C GLU A 197 -7.92 24.89 -4.89
N SER A 198 -6.91 25.75 -4.85
CA SER A 198 -6.65 26.56 -3.65
C SER A 198 -7.79 27.55 -3.43
N ARG A 199 -8.25 27.69 -2.17
CA ARG A 199 -9.36 28.59 -1.78
C ARG A 199 -9.02 30.08 -1.84
N ARG A 200 -8.01 30.47 -2.61
CA ARG A 200 -7.58 31.86 -2.78
C ARG A 200 -8.18 32.44 -4.06
N ASN A 201 -8.24 33.77 -4.10
CA ASN A 201 -8.66 34.55 -5.27
C ASN A 201 -7.78 34.31 -6.51
N ASP A 202 -6.58 33.74 -6.36
CA ASP A 202 -5.64 33.42 -7.45
C ASP A 202 -5.74 31.97 -7.96
N ALA A 203 -6.70 31.17 -7.46
CA ALA A 203 -7.18 29.88 -8.02
C ALA A 203 -6.08 28.92 -8.54
N GLY A 204 -4.99 28.77 -7.80
CA GLY A 204 -3.87 27.89 -8.17
C GLY A 204 -3.93 26.50 -7.52
N VAL A 205 -3.24 25.53 -8.10
CA VAL A 205 -3.07 24.17 -7.52
C VAL A 205 -2.15 24.14 -6.28
N LEU A 206 -1.38 25.21 -6.08
CA LEU A 206 -0.42 25.31 -5.00
C LEU A 206 -1.11 25.56 -3.66
N MET A 207 -0.97 24.61 -2.74
CA MET A 207 -1.50 24.64 -1.39
C MET A 207 -0.54 25.36 -0.45
N ARG A 208 -1.01 26.41 0.23
CA ARG A 208 -0.25 27.20 1.22
C ARG A 208 -1.03 27.33 2.52
N GLY A 209 -0.32 27.46 3.64
CA GLY A 209 -0.93 27.77 4.94
C GLY A 209 -1.93 26.71 5.39
N ASN A 210 -3.19 27.11 5.60
CA ASN A 210 -4.26 26.25 6.11
C ASN A 210 -4.93 25.34 5.05
N GLY A 211 -4.53 25.40 3.78
CA GLY A 211 -5.09 24.58 2.70
C GLY A 211 -5.12 23.07 3.01
N PRO A 212 -3.99 22.46 3.43
CA PRO A 212 -3.93 21.07 3.87
C PRO A 212 -4.80 20.80 5.11
N ALA A 213 -4.74 21.67 6.13
CA ALA A 213 -5.52 21.52 7.36
C ALA A 213 -7.04 21.58 7.12
N ALA A 214 -7.49 22.24 6.05
CA ALA A 214 -8.88 22.34 5.64
C ALA A 214 -9.32 21.25 4.65
N GLY A 215 -8.42 20.36 4.21
CA GLY A 215 -8.72 19.32 3.22
C GLY A 215 -9.19 19.90 1.88
N SER A 216 -8.52 20.95 1.42
CA SER A 216 -8.88 21.62 0.16
C SER A 216 -8.50 20.81 -1.09
N ALA A 217 -7.74 19.72 -0.90
CA ALA A 217 -7.43 18.71 -1.92
C ALA A 217 -8.19 17.41 -1.65
#